data_AF-A0A0R3RSI4-F1
#
_entry.id   AF-A0A0R3RSI4-F1
#
_cell.length_a   1.000
_cell.length_b   1.000
_cell.length_c   1.000
_cell.angle_alpha   90.00
_cell.angle_beta   90.00
_cell.angle_gamma   90.00
#
_symmetry.space_group_name_H-M   'P 1'
#
loop_
_entity.id
_entity.type
_entity.pdbx_description
1 polymer ?
#
loop_
_entity_poly.entity_id
_entity_poly.type
_entity_poly.pdbx_seq_one_letter_code
_entity_poly.pdbx_strand_id
1 'polypeptide(L)'
;MKWTFIIIPQLSFFSHLVHSMINLFITKAEMDRTLGLDVQLNYIENGTINLYSVKFPYRINASIAYVQFSWNTKVLDRPVNFLFN
;
A
#
# COMPACT_ATOMS: atom_id res chain seq x y z
N MET A 1 -8.62 35.53 43.78
CA MET A 1 -7.43 35.48 42.91
C MET A 1 -6.54 34.31 43.33
N LYS A 2 -6.65 33.18 42.64
CA LYS A 2 -5.60 32.17 42.46
C LYS A 2 -6.10 31.22 41.36
N TRP A 3 -5.43 31.32 40.22
CA TRP A 3 -5.67 30.52 39.02
C TRP A 3 -4.95 29.18 39.22
N THR A 4 -5.65 28.06 39.03
CA THR A 4 -5.00 26.75 38.93
C THR A 4 -5.03 26.30 37.48
N PHE A 5 -3.84 26.03 36.97
CA PHE A 5 -3.53 25.80 35.57
C PHE A 5 -4.11 24.48 35.03
N ILE A 6 -4.32 24.53 33.72
CA ILE A 6 -4.92 23.58 32.79
C ILE A 6 -4.01 22.37 32.50
N ILE A 7 -4.66 21.18 32.40
CA ILE A 7 -4.43 20.01 31.51
C ILE A 7 -3.08 19.28 31.56
N ILE A 8 -3.10 17.94 31.74
CA ILE A 8 -2.68 16.97 30.70
C ILE A 8 -3.39 15.60 30.85
N PRO A 9 -4.35 15.18 29.97
CA PRO A 9 -4.62 13.78 29.73
C PRO A 9 -3.73 13.32 28.58
N GLN A 10 -2.48 12.96 28.88
CA GLN A 10 -1.53 12.47 27.88
C GLN A 10 -1.60 10.95 27.73
N LEU A 11 -2.80 10.45 27.46
CA LEU A 11 -3.06 9.04 27.16
C LEU A 11 -3.86 8.87 25.85
N SER A 12 -3.66 9.79 24.91
CA SER A 12 -4.31 9.76 23.58
C SER A 12 -3.28 9.82 22.45
N PHE A 13 -2.18 9.07 22.53
CA PHE A 13 -1.18 9.01 21.44
C PHE A 13 -0.60 7.61 21.19
N PHE A 14 -1.34 6.54 21.50
CA PHE A 14 -1.03 5.20 20.98
C PHE A 14 -2.03 4.81 19.89
N SER A 15 -2.18 5.65 18.88
CA SER A 15 -2.85 5.29 17.63
C SER A 15 -1.87 5.57 16.50
N HIS A 16 -1.63 4.57 15.65
CA HIS A 16 -0.88 4.62 14.38
C HIS A 16 0.56 4.10 14.32
N LEU A 17 0.97 3.12 15.13
CA LEU A 17 2.24 2.38 14.86
C LEU A 17 2.03 0.94 14.38
N VAL A 18 0.88 0.64 13.74
CA VAL A 18 0.77 -0.59 12.95
C VAL A 18 1.34 -0.31 11.56
N HIS A 19 2.66 -0.36 11.44
CA HIS A 19 3.33 -0.35 10.14
C HIS A 19 3.09 -1.72 9.49
N SER A 20 2.14 -1.81 8.58
CA SER A 20 2.04 -2.95 7.67
C SER A 20 3.32 -3.01 6.84
N MET A 21 3.97 -4.16 6.73
CA MET A 21 5.13 -4.34 5.86
C MET A 21 4.74 -5.15 4.63
N ILE A 22 3.70 -4.70 3.93
CA ILE A 22 3.21 -5.31 2.69
C ILE A 22 3.67 -4.47 1.51
N ASN A 23 4.07 -5.14 0.43
CA ASN A 23 4.27 -4.54 -0.88
C ASN A 23 3.27 -5.14 -1.85
N LEU A 24 2.70 -4.29 -2.72
CA LEU A 24 1.80 -4.68 -3.81
C LEU A 24 2.24 -3.95 -5.07
N PHE A 25 2.48 -4.68 -6.15
CA PHE A 25 3.09 -4.14 -7.36
C PHE A 25 2.73 -4.97 -8.60
N ILE A 26 2.91 -4.37 -9.77
CA ILE A 26 2.94 -5.06 -11.06
C ILE A 26 4.40 -5.10 -11.51
N THR A 27 4.89 -6.30 -11.81
CA THR A 27 6.30 -6.54 -12.15
C THR A 27 6.69 -5.85 -13.46
N LYS A 28 7.99 -5.63 -13.67
CA LYS A 28 8.50 -5.12 -14.96
C LYS A 28 8.06 -5.98 -16.15
N ALA A 29 8.15 -7.30 -16.01
CA ALA A 29 7.73 -8.23 -17.05
C ALA A 29 6.25 -8.08 -17.42
N GLU A 30 5.39 -7.85 -16.42
CA GLU A 30 3.96 -7.66 -16.64
C GLU A 30 3.62 -6.28 -17.20
N MET A 31 4.35 -5.23 -16.77
CA MET A 31 4.27 -3.90 -17.37
C MET A 31 4.70 -3.89 -18.84
N ASP A 32 5.76 -4.62 -19.18
CA ASP A 32 6.20 -4.77 -20.57
C ASP A 32 5.18 -5.56 -21.40
N ARG A 33 4.67 -6.69 -20.88
CA ARG A 33 3.65 -7.51 -21.55
C ARG A 33 2.35 -6.75 -21.86
N THR A 34 1.95 -5.83 -20.97
CA THR A 34 0.65 -5.16 -21.05
C THR A 34 0.71 -3.77 -21.69
N LEU A 35 1.81 -3.03 -21.47
CA LEU A 35 1.97 -1.63 -21.87
C LEU A 35 3.25 -1.37 -22.70
N GLY A 36 4.16 -2.34 -22.80
CA GLY A 36 5.46 -2.17 -23.46
C GLY A 36 6.41 -1.24 -22.68
N LEU A 37 6.30 -1.21 -21.34
CA LEU A 37 7.10 -0.36 -20.47
C LEU A 37 8.06 -1.18 -19.60
N ASP A 38 9.36 -0.90 -19.67
CA ASP A 38 10.39 -1.48 -18.79
C ASP A 38 10.45 -0.76 -17.42
N VAL A 39 9.33 -0.78 -16.70
CA VAL A 39 9.21 -0.16 -15.37
C VAL A 39 8.39 -1.05 -14.45
N GLN A 40 8.58 -0.93 -13.13
CA GLN A 40 7.73 -1.58 -12.14
C GLN A 40 6.71 -0.57 -11.62
N LEU A 41 5.44 -0.98 -11.49
CA LEU A 41 4.41 -0.14 -10.90
C LEU A 41 4.11 -0.59 -9.46
N ASN A 42 4.53 0.21 -8.50
CA ASN A 42 4.30 -0.07 -7.08
C ASN A 42 3.03 0.65 -6.61
N TYR A 43 2.06 -0.12 -6.11
CA TYR A 43 0.83 0.39 -5.49
C TYR A 43 0.98 0.61 -3.99
N ILE A 44 1.64 -0.32 -3.31
CA ILE A 44 1.93 -0.25 -1.89
C ILE A 44 3.42 -0.57 -1.69
N GLU A 45 4.11 0.29 -0.96
CA GLU A 45 5.50 0.11 -0.54
C GLU A 45 5.61 0.19 0.97
N ASN A 46 6.07 -0.88 1.61
CA ASN A 46 6.19 -1.01 3.07
C ASN A 46 4.91 -0.54 3.80
N GLY A 47 3.74 -0.99 3.31
CA GLY A 47 2.42 -0.65 3.85
C GLY A 47 1.91 0.76 3.57
N THR A 48 2.69 1.59 2.85
CA THR A 48 2.28 2.93 2.45
C THR A 48 1.79 2.91 1.01
N ILE A 49 0.64 3.52 0.75
CA ILE A 49 0.08 3.63 -0.59
C ILE A 49 0.91 4.61 -1.42
N ASN A 50 1.32 4.20 -2.61
CA ASN A 50 1.93 5.09 -3.58
C ASN A 50 0.85 5.97 -4.22
N LEU A 51 0.73 7.21 -3.75
CA LEU A 51 -0.26 8.17 -4.23
C LEU A 51 -0.15 8.49 -5.72
N TYR A 52 1.02 8.29 -6.35
CA TYR A 52 1.14 8.46 -7.79
C TYR A 52 0.42 7.34 -8.55
N SER A 53 0.57 6.09 -8.10
CA SER A 53 0.00 4.90 -8.75
C SER A 53 -1.52 4.90 -8.80
N VAL A 54 -2.18 5.50 -7.80
CA VAL A 54 -3.65 5.51 -7.67
C VAL A 54 -4.32 6.69 -8.39
N LYS A 55 -3.54 7.66 -8.90
CA LYS A 55 -4.08 8.82 -9.62
C LYS A 55 -4.69 8.45 -10.96
N PHE A 56 -4.23 7.35 -11.55
CA PHE A 56 -4.63 6.95 -12.89
C PHE A 56 -5.02 5.48 -12.90
N PRO A 57 -6.15 5.14 -13.54
CA PRO A 57 -6.53 3.74 -13.70
C PRO A 57 -5.49 3.02 -14.57
N TYR A 58 -5.21 1.77 -14.23
CA TYR A 58 -4.35 0.91 -15.03
C TYR A 58 -5.08 0.48 -16.30
N ARG A 59 -4.81 1.19 -17.41
CA ARG A 59 -5.45 0.95 -18.70
C ARG A 59 -4.71 -0.16 -19.43
N ILE A 60 -5.43 -1.17 -19.89
CA ILE A 60 -4.88 -2.27 -20.68
C ILE A 60 -5.59 -2.35 -22.04
N ASN A 61 -4.94 -2.98 -23.01
CA ASN A 61 -5.56 -3.26 -24.31
C ASN A 61 -6.68 -4.30 -24.16
N ALA A 62 -7.74 -4.19 -24.96
CA ALA A 62 -8.86 -5.14 -24.98
C ALA A 62 -8.44 -6.59 -25.33
N SER A 63 -7.29 -6.80 -25.98
CA SER A 63 -6.74 -8.13 -26.25
C SER A 63 -6.15 -8.83 -25.02
N ILE A 64 -6.01 -8.12 -23.89
CA ILE A 64 -5.41 -8.65 -22.67
C ILE A 64 -6.50 -9.26 -21.79
N ALA A 65 -6.47 -10.60 -21.66
CA ALA A 65 -7.45 -11.34 -20.87
C ALA A 65 -7.24 -11.25 -19.36
N TYR A 66 -6.00 -11.01 -18.90
CA TYR A 66 -5.66 -10.96 -17.48
C TYR A 66 -4.50 -10.00 -17.19
N VAL A 67 -4.41 -9.58 -15.92
CA VAL A 67 -3.29 -8.81 -15.37
C VAL A 67 -2.79 -9.50 -14.11
N GLN A 68 -1.48 -9.62 -13.97
CA GLN A 68 -0.84 -10.24 -12.82
C GLN A 68 -0.36 -9.19 -11.80
N PHE A 69 -1.01 -9.18 -10.64
CA PHE A 69 -0.52 -8.46 -9.47
C PHE A 69 0.41 -9.36 -8.66
N SER A 70 1.46 -8.78 -8.11
CA SER A 70 2.43 -9.45 -7.24
C SER A 70 2.45 -8.75 -5.88
N TRP A 71 2.57 -9.52 -4.82
CA TRP A 71 2.65 -8.99 -3.47
C TRP A 71 3.66 -9.77 -2.65
N ASN A 72 4.22 -9.12 -1.64
CA ASN A 72 5.04 -9.78 -0.63
C ASN A 72 4.90 -9.06 0.71
N THR A 73 5.34 -9.73 1.78
CA THR A 73 5.37 -9.11 3.11
C THR A 73 6.62 -9.50 3.88
N LYS A 74 7.09 -8.61 4.75
CA LYS A 74 8.14 -8.89 5.75
C LYS A 74 7.57 -9.39 7.09
N VAL A 75 6.24 -9.47 7.21
CA VAL A 75 5.57 -10.03 8.39
C VAL A 75 5.67 -11.56 8.30
N LEU A 76 6.54 -12.16 9.13
CA LEU A 76 6.76 -13.61 9.15
C LEU A 76 6.08 -14.29 10.35
N ASP A 77 5.85 -13.55 11.43
CA ASP A 77 5.46 -14.12 12.73
C ASP A 77 3.95 -14.29 12.92
N ARG A 78 3.15 -13.89 11.94
CA ARG A 78 1.68 -14.01 11.99
C ARG A 78 1.08 -14.17 10.60
N PRO A 79 -0.07 -14.84 10.47
CA PRO A 79 -0.77 -14.95 9.20
C PRO A 79 -1.22 -13.57 8.72
N VAL A 80 -1.08 -13.34 7.42
CA VAL A 80 -1.60 -12.15 6.72
C VAL A 80 -2.79 -12.59 5.89
N ASN A 81 -3.96 -12.03 6.20
CA ASN A 81 -5.18 -12.31 5.46
C ASN A 81 -5.37 -11.27 4.36
N PHE A 82 -5.76 -11.74 3.17
CA PHE A 82 -6.08 -10.91 2.03
C PHE A 82 -7.46 -11.28 1.50
N LEU A 83 -8.34 -10.28 1.34
CA LEU A 83 -9.73 -10.45 0.91
C LEU A 83 -9.99 -9.55 -0.30
N PHE A 84 -10.59 -10.13 -1.33
CA PHE A 84 -11.22 -9.39 -2.42
C PHE A 84 -12.71 -9.24 -2.11
N ASN A 85 -13.20 -8.00 -2.06
CA ASN A 85 -14.63 -7.67 -1.98
C ASN A 85 -15.19 -7.39 -3.36
#